data_AF-A0A0Q4FC01-F1
#
_entry.id   AF-A0A0Q4FC01-F1
#
_cell.length_a   1.000
_cell.length_b   1.000
_cell.length_c   1.000
_cell.angle_alpha   90.00
_cell.angle_beta   90.00
_cell.angle_gamma   90.00
#
_symmetry.space_group_name_H-M   'P 1'
#
loop_
_entity.id
_entity.type
_entity.pdbx_description
1 polymer ?
#
loop_
_entity_poly.entity_id
_entity_poly.type
_entity_poly.pdbx_seq_one_letter_code
_entity_poly.pdbx_strand_id
1 'polypeptide(L)'
;MQDPIATELRTAALDSKAWPYEEARKLLKRWPNGKPDGSPILFETGYGPSGLPHIGTFNEVLRTTMVRNAFHTLSDIPTRLIAFSDDMDGLRKVPDNVPNGAMLNRHLGKPLTQVPDPFETHDSFAAHNNARLRHFLDQYGFDYEFVSSTDYYRSGRFDEALKGVLRHFQGIQNVMLPTLRAERRATYSPVLPISPTSGIVLQVPVEVVDADAGIIAFDDEGQRVEQSVLGGKAKLQWKVDWAMRWVALGVDYEMAGKDLIDSVTQSSKIARVLGGRPPEGFNYEMFLDENGEKISKSKGNGLSLEQWLTYGPQESLAFYAYREPKKAKSLHMGVIPRAVDEYWQFRGNYAGQDARQKLGNPVHHIHDGQLPQGELPVTFGLLLNLVGVMGDATKPQVWGYLANYVADATPERYPELDRLIDHALAYGRDFVAPTLRKRAPVGVEIAALERLDADLAALPAGTSAEDIQTIVYEIGKAQFGELGGFDTLRDWFRALYETLLGSEQGPRMGSFIALYGIDNSRRLIAEALAR
;
A
#
# COMPACT_ATOMS: atom_id res chain seq x y z
N MET A 1 30.41 -25.08 10.10
CA MET A 1 29.28 -25.89 10.59
C MET A 1 28.05 -25.03 10.38
N GLN A 2 27.19 -25.34 9.41
CA GLN A 2 25.98 -24.54 9.16
C GLN A 2 25.03 -24.70 10.35
N ASP A 3 24.38 -23.60 10.74
CA ASP A 3 23.37 -23.59 11.81
C ASP A 3 22.19 -24.51 11.41
N PRO A 4 21.91 -25.58 12.19
CA PRO A 4 20.82 -26.52 11.88
C PRO A 4 19.46 -25.84 11.70
N ILE A 5 19.20 -24.75 12.45
CA ILE A 5 17.94 -23.98 12.35
C ILE A 5 17.86 -23.26 11.00
N ALA A 6 18.98 -22.70 10.53
CA ALA A 6 19.05 -22.06 9.21
C ALA A 6 18.83 -23.08 8.08
N THR A 7 19.34 -24.31 8.23
CA THR A 7 19.13 -25.39 7.24
C THR A 7 17.68 -25.86 7.19
N GLU A 8 17.00 -25.98 8.34
CA GLU A 8 15.58 -26.34 8.41
C GLU A 8 14.69 -25.26 7.77
N LEU A 9 14.90 -23.99 8.12
CA LEU A 9 14.16 -22.86 7.55
C LEU A 9 14.37 -22.74 6.04
N ARG A 10 15.60 -22.88 5.55
CA ARG A 10 15.89 -22.87 4.11
C ARG A 10 15.15 -24.00 3.38
N THR A 11 15.11 -25.19 3.97
CA THR A 11 14.39 -26.34 3.39
C THR A 11 12.89 -26.08 3.34
N ALA A 12 12.30 -25.59 4.44
CA ALA A 12 10.88 -25.23 4.47
C ALA A 12 10.54 -24.10 3.48
N ALA A 13 11.44 -23.14 3.29
CA ALA A 13 11.28 -22.03 2.35
C ALA A 13 11.30 -22.50 0.89
N LEU A 14 12.14 -23.48 0.55
CA LEU A 14 12.17 -24.08 -0.79
C LEU A 14 10.81 -24.71 -1.16
N ASP A 15 10.11 -25.28 -0.19
CA ASP A 15 8.79 -25.91 -0.39
C ASP A 15 7.60 -24.95 -0.21
N SER A 16 7.82 -23.75 0.33
CA SER A 16 6.74 -22.81 0.67
C SER A 16 5.99 -22.32 -0.57
N LYS A 17 4.65 -22.32 -0.50
CA LYS A 17 3.75 -21.80 -1.54
C LYS A 17 3.42 -20.31 -1.36
N ALA A 18 4.01 -19.64 -0.37
CA ALA A 18 3.84 -18.20 -0.24
C ALA A 18 4.46 -17.51 -1.47
N TRP A 19 3.75 -16.52 -2.01
CA TRP A 19 4.16 -15.86 -3.26
C TRP A 19 5.57 -15.24 -3.19
N PRO A 20 6.08 -14.70 -2.05
CA PRO A 20 7.46 -14.19 -2.01
C PRO A 20 8.50 -15.29 -2.26
N TYR A 21 8.28 -16.49 -1.71
CA TYR A 21 9.16 -17.64 -1.93
C TYR A 21 9.05 -18.21 -3.35
N GLU A 22 7.87 -18.16 -3.98
CA GLU A 22 7.73 -18.51 -5.41
C GLU A 22 8.59 -17.61 -6.30
N GLU A 23 8.57 -16.30 -6.04
CA GLU A 23 9.36 -15.32 -6.79
C GLU A 23 10.87 -15.44 -6.49
N ALA A 24 11.24 -15.57 -5.22
CA ALA A 24 12.62 -15.73 -4.81
C ALA A 24 13.27 -17.00 -5.40
N ARG A 25 12.51 -18.10 -5.55
CA ARG A 25 12.99 -19.31 -6.24
C ARG A 25 13.31 -19.10 -7.71
N LYS A 26 12.61 -18.19 -8.42
CA LYS A 26 12.97 -17.85 -9.81
C LYS A 26 14.36 -17.22 -9.87
N LEU A 27 14.66 -16.32 -8.94
CA LEU A 27 15.98 -15.71 -8.80
C LEU A 27 17.05 -16.72 -8.42
N LEU A 28 16.77 -17.61 -7.47
CA LEU A 28 17.72 -18.67 -7.09
C LEU A 28 18.01 -19.61 -8.26
N LYS A 29 16.99 -19.96 -9.06
CA LYS A 29 17.17 -20.76 -10.29
C LYS A 29 18.01 -20.02 -11.32
N ARG A 30 17.85 -18.69 -11.44
CA ARG A 30 18.61 -17.84 -12.34
C ARG A 30 20.07 -17.71 -11.91
N TRP A 31 20.32 -17.57 -10.61
CA TRP A 31 21.63 -17.32 -10.01
C TRP A 31 21.92 -18.27 -8.84
N PRO A 32 22.11 -19.58 -9.10
CA PRO A 32 22.27 -20.58 -8.02
C PRO A 32 23.53 -20.34 -7.17
N ASN A 33 24.57 -19.74 -7.76
CA ASN A 33 25.85 -19.46 -7.12
C ASN A 33 26.18 -17.94 -7.11
N GLY A 34 25.16 -17.09 -7.26
CA GLY A 34 25.35 -15.65 -7.47
C GLY A 34 25.73 -15.29 -8.90
N LYS A 35 25.99 -14.00 -9.13
CA LYS A 35 26.40 -13.48 -10.44
C LYS A 35 27.89 -13.79 -10.69
N PRO A 36 28.30 -14.07 -11.94
CA PRO A 36 29.69 -14.40 -12.28
C PRO A 36 30.71 -13.32 -11.93
N ASP A 37 30.29 -12.04 -11.92
CA ASP A 37 31.11 -10.88 -11.58
C ASP A 37 31.17 -10.60 -10.07
N GLY A 38 30.50 -11.41 -9.24
CA GLY A 38 30.41 -11.24 -7.80
C GLY A 38 29.52 -10.08 -7.35
N SER A 39 28.84 -9.40 -8.27
CA SER A 39 27.92 -8.32 -7.91
C SER A 39 26.68 -8.86 -7.18
N PRO A 40 26.09 -8.07 -6.26
CA PRO A 40 24.86 -8.47 -5.58
C PRO A 40 23.70 -8.61 -6.57
N ILE A 41 22.74 -9.45 -6.22
CA ILE A 41 21.47 -9.57 -6.95
C ILE A 41 20.73 -8.24 -6.81
N LEU A 42 20.40 -7.62 -7.95
CA LEU A 42 19.82 -6.28 -7.97
C LEU A 42 18.30 -6.36 -8.09
N PHE A 43 17.61 -5.88 -7.06
CA PHE A 43 16.18 -5.61 -7.05
C PHE A 43 15.97 -4.14 -7.42
N GLU A 44 14.98 -3.86 -8.25
CA GLU A 44 14.61 -2.50 -8.64
C GLU A 44 13.13 -2.24 -8.39
N THR A 45 12.82 -0.98 -8.12
CA THR A 45 11.46 -0.40 -8.17
C THR A 45 11.54 0.94 -8.90
N GLY A 46 10.45 1.33 -9.56
CA GLY A 46 10.39 2.52 -10.40
C GLY A 46 9.32 3.52 -9.95
N TYR A 47 9.66 4.81 -9.97
CA TYR A 47 8.72 5.87 -9.63
C TYR A 47 8.90 7.11 -10.52
N GLY A 48 7.82 7.58 -11.14
CA GLY A 48 7.79 8.87 -11.84
C GLY A 48 7.36 10.01 -10.91
N PRO A 49 8.23 10.97 -10.56
CA PRO A 49 7.96 12.04 -9.60
C PRO A 49 7.19 13.23 -10.21
N SER A 50 6.25 12.94 -11.12
CA SER A 50 5.36 13.93 -11.76
C SER A 50 4.11 14.27 -10.92
N GLY A 51 4.04 13.75 -9.70
CA GLY A 51 2.98 14.01 -8.73
C GLY A 51 3.23 13.20 -7.47
N LEU A 52 2.50 13.53 -6.41
CA LEU A 52 2.71 12.96 -5.07
C LEU A 52 2.78 11.41 -5.10
N PRO A 53 3.67 10.80 -4.30
CA PRO A 53 3.70 9.36 -4.13
C PRO A 53 2.38 8.88 -3.52
N HIS A 54 1.93 7.70 -3.92
CA HIS A 54 0.69 7.11 -3.43
C HIS A 54 0.92 5.66 -2.97
N ILE A 55 -0.10 5.07 -2.35
CA ILE A 55 -0.08 3.69 -1.85
C ILE A 55 0.43 2.65 -2.87
N GLY A 56 0.17 2.83 -4.17
CA GLY A 56 0.70 1.96 -5.21
C GLY A 56 2.24 1.93 -5.29
N THR A 57 2.89 3.09 -5.11
CA THR A 57 4.35 3.23 -5.14
C THR A 57 4.96 2.57 -3.91
N PHE A 58 4.34 2.80 -2.74
CA PHE A 58 4.70 2.11 -1.50
C PHE A 58 4.59 0.58 -1.64
N ASN A 59 3.50 0.08 -2.22
CA ASN A 59 3.26 -1.35 -2.38
C ASN A 59 4.28 -2.03 -3.30
N GLU A 60 4.82 -1.30 -4.29
CA GLU A 60 5.89 -1.81 -5.15
C GLU A 60 7.17 -2.06 -4.34
N VAL A 61 7.58 -1.10 -3.50
CA VAL A 61 8.76 -1.25 -2.63
C VAL A 61 8.54 -2.30 -1.55
N LEU A 62 7.37 -2.29 -0.89
CA LEU A 62 7.03 -3.26 0.15
C LEU A 62 7.06 -4.70 -0.39
N ARG A 63 6.41 -4.96 -1.53
CA ARG A 63 6.35 -6.32 -2.10
C ARG A 63 7.71 -6.79 -2.60
N THR A 64 8.47 -5.91 -3.24
CA THR A 64 9.84 -6.23 -3.66
C THR A 64 10.72 -6.57 -2.47
N THR A 65 10.58 -5.85 -1.35
CA THR A 65 11.27 -6.15 -0.08
C THR A 65 10.89 -7.53 0.46
N MET A 66 9.61 -7.91 0.42
CA MET A 66 9.18 -9.25 0.83
C MET A 66 9.85 -10.36 0.00
N VAL A 67 10.01 -10.16 -1.32
CA VAL A 67 10.73 -11.12 -2.18
C VAL A 67 12.22 -11.13 -1.87
N ARG A 68 12.82 -9.96 -1.61
CA ARG A 68 14.24 -9.83 -1.22
C ARG A 68 14.54 -10.59 0.08
N ASN A 69 13.69 -10.44 1.09
CA ASN A 69 13.79 -11.15 2.37
C ASN A 69 13.59 -12.66 2.18
N ALA A 70 12.59 -13.07 1.39
CA ALA A 70 12.40 -14.46 1.03
C ALA A 70 13.61 -15.06 0.30
N PHE A 71 14.31 -14.27 -0.52
CA PHE A 71 15.54 -14.68 -1.18
C PHE A 71 16.71 -14.85 -0.19
N HIS A 72 16.83 -13.98 0.82
CA HIS A 72 17.82 -14.16 1.90
C HIS A 72 17.60 -15.44 2.72
N THR A 73 16.35 -15.81 2.98
CA THR A 73 16.06 -17.10 3.63
C THR A 73 16.49 -18.29 2.76
N LEU A 74 16.38 -18.16 1.44
CA LEU A 74 16.76 -19.21 0.49
C LEU A 74 18.27 -19.27 0.19
N SER A 75 19.00 -18.16 0.39
CA SER A 75 20.35 -17.98 -0.15
C SER A 75 21.17 -16.97 0.63
N ASP A 76 22.48 -17.21 0.71
CA ASP A 76 23.46 -16.30 1.33
C ASP A 76 24.02 -15.25 0.34
N ILE A 77 23.50 -15.22 -0.89
CA ILE A 77 23.96 -14.29 -1.93
C ILE A 77 23.55 -12.86 -1.57
N PRO A 78 24.48 -11.88 -1.59
CA PRO A 78 24.17 -10.50 -1.26
C PRO A 78 23.18 -9.88 -2.24
N THR A 79 22.35 -8.96 -1.76
CA THR A 79 21.34 -8.28 -2.56
C THR A 79 21.36 -6.77 -2.33
N ARG A 80 20.93 -6.01 -3.34
CA ARG A 80 20.68 -4.56 -3.25
C ARG A 80 19.28 -4.27 -3.76
N LEU A 81 18.63 -3.25 -3.19
CA LEU A 81 17.36 -2.71 -3.67
C LEU A 81 17.56 -1.26 -4.07
N ILE A 82 17.21 -0.91 -5.31
CA ILE A 82 17.17 0.48 -5.77
C ILE A 82 15.73 0.96 -5.92
N ALA A 83 15.47 2.17 -5.44
CA ALA A 83 14.26 2.94 -5.74
C ALA A 83 14.63 3.99 -6.79
N PHE A 84 14.34 3.68 -8.05
CA PHE A 84 14.72 4.51 -9.19
C PHE A 84 13.67 5.57 -9.48
N SER A 85 14.07 6.83 -9.45
CA SER A 85 13.21 7.97 -9.76
C SER A 85 13.44 8.44 -11.20
N ASP A 86 12.39 8.36 -12.02
CA ASP A 86 12.35 8.84 -13.40
C ASP A 86 12.21 10.38 -13.48
N ASP A 87 13.00 11.09 -12.67
CA ASP A 87 12.94 12.54 -12.46
C ASP A 87 13.44 13.41 -13.62
N MET A 88 13.98 12.79 -14.66
CA MET A 88 14.36 13.46 -15.91
C MET A 88 13.23 13.45 -16.94
N ASP A 89 12.14 12.73 -16.70
CA ASP A 89 10.98 12.73 -17.58
C ASP A 89 10.40 14.15 -17.75
N GLY A 90 9.87 14.45 -18.93
CA GLY A 90 9.20 15.73 -19.19
C GLY A 90 7.87 15.84 -18.46
N LEU A 91 7.54 17.00 -17.89
CA LEU A 91 6.22 17.28 -17.30
C LEU A 91 5.14 17.27 -18.38
N ARG A 92 4.41 16.15 -18.50
CA ARG A 92 3.41 15.97 -19.58
C ARG A 92 2.09 16.69 -19.33
N LYS A 93 1.69 16.84 -18.08
CA LYS A 93 0.45 17.49 -17.65
C LYS A 93 0.61 18.06 -16.26
N VAL A 94 -0.14 19.11 -15.95
CA VAL A 94 -0.22 19.67 -14.60
C VAL A 94 -1.19 18.82 -13.77
N PRO A 95 -0.80 18.30 -12.59
CA PRO A 95 -1.72 17.62 -11.69
C PRO A 95 -2.74 18.60 -11.08
N ASP A 96 -3.99 18.19 -10.97
CA ASP A 96 -5.05 19.06 -10.41
C ASP A 96 -4.97 19.19 -8.88
N ASN A 97 -4.22 18.28 -8.23
CA ASN A 97 -4.11 18.16 -6.78
C ASN A 97 -2.85 18.84 -6.20
N VAL A 98 -2.20 19.73 -6.95
CA VAL A 98 -1.04 20.51 -6.48
C VAL A 98 -1.30 22.02 -6.62
N PRO A 99 -0.74 22.85 -5.72
CA PRO A 99 -0.87 24.30 -5.83
C PRO A 99 -0.12 24.85 -7.06
N ASN A 100 -0.25 26.14 -7.32
CA ASN A 100 0.56 26.85 -8.33
C ASN A 100 0.47 26.30 -9.77
N GLY A 101 -0.71 25.77 -10.16
CA GLY A 101 -0.91 25.17 -11.48
C GLY A 101 -0.61 26.09 -12.68
N ALA A 102 -0.83 27.40 -12.55
CA ALA A 102 -0.49 28.37 -13.60
C ALA A 102 1.02 28.49 -13.83
N MET A 103 1.84 28.35 -12.77
CA MET A 103 3.30 28.28 -12.88
C MET A 103 3.69 26.99 -13.59
N LEU A 104 3.17 25.84 -13.16
CA LEU A 104 3.50 24.53 -13.74
C LEU A 104 3.19 24.45 -15.25
N ASN A 105 2.11 25.08 -15.70
CA ASN A 105 1.76 25.12 -17.12
C ASN A 105 2.86 25.75 -18.00
N ARG A 106 3.64 26.71 -17.47
CA ARG A 106 4.75 27.34 -18.21
C ARG A 106 5.98 26.43 -18.35
N HIS A 107 6.02 25.33 -17.61
CA HIS A 107 7.13 24.38 -17.59
C HIS A 107 6.76 23.02 -18.20
N LEU A 108 5.62 22.91 -18.90
CA LEU A 108 5.25 21.69 -19.61
C LEU A 108 6.35 21.25 -20.58
N GLY A 109 6.62 19.95 -20.61
CA GLY A 109 7.63 19.32 -21.44
C GLY A 109 9.06 19.41 -20.89
N LYS A 110 9.36 20.28 -19.92
CA LYS A 110 10.69 20.34 -19.29
C LYS A 110 10.90 19.14 -18.36
N PRO A 111 12.16 18.66 -18.18
CA PRO A 111 12.48 17.63 -17.18
C PRO A 111 11.96 18.02 -15.80
N LEU A 112 11.42 17.05 -15.03
CA LEU A 112 10.82 17.33 -13.72
C LEU A 112 11.79 17.97 -12.72
N THR A 113 13.09 17.67 -12.83
CA THR A 113 14.16 18.35 -12.06
C THR A 113 14.41 19.81 -12.45
N GLN A 114 13.82 20.29 -13.55
CA GLN A 114 13.86 21.69 -14.00
C GLN A 114 12.51 22.41 -13.84
N VAL A 115 11.49 21.73 -13.31
CA VAL A 115 10.19 22.33 -12.99
C VAL A 115 10.27 22.85 -11.55
N PRO A 116 9.95 24.13 -11.28
CA PRO A 116 9.94 24.66 -9.92
C PRO A 116 8.98 23.89 -9.00
N ASP A 117 9.32 23.77 -7.71
CA ASP A 117 8.44 23.13 -6.73
C ASP A 117 7.16 23.96 -6.54
N PRO A 118 5.95 23.42 -6.86
CA PRO A 118 4.71 24.15 -6.62
C PRO A 118 4.45 24.41 -5.13
N PHE A 119 5.10 23.69 -4.21
CA PHE A 119 4.98 23.89 -2.77
C PHE A 119 6.02 24.84 -2.18
N GLU A 120 6.99 25.32 -2.98
CA GLU A 120 8.03 26.29 -2.56
C GLU A 120 8.90 25.80 -1.38
N THR A 121 9.12 24.48 -1.30
CA THR A 121 9.88 23.84 -0.21
C THR A 121 11.18 23.17 -0.66
N HIS A 122 11.31 22.87 -1.95
CA HIS A 122 12.46 22.17 -2.54
C HIS A 122 12.87 22.84 -3.87
N ASP A 123 14.04 22.48 -4.38
CA ASP A 123 14.61 23.08 -5.60
C ASP A 123 13.77 22.82 -6.86
N SER A 124 13.01 21.73 -6.89
CA SER A 124 12.19 21.34 -8.04
C SER A 124 10.99 20.49 -7.63
N PHE A 125 10.01 20.37 -8.52
CA PHE A 125 8.85 19.50 -8.31
C PHE A 125 9.25 18.03 -8.13
N ALA A 126 10.26 17.57 -8.89
CA ALA A 126 10.85 16.25 -8.67
C ALA A 126 11.47 16.13 -7.27
N ALA A 127 12.27 17.12 -6.84
CA ALA A 127 12.95 17.09 -5.55
C ALA A 127 11.95 17.00 -4.38
N HIS A 128 10.84 17.75 -4.45
CA HIS A 128 9.76 17.67 -3.47
C HIS A 128 9.16 16.26 -3.39
N ASN A 129 8.76 15.72 -4.55
CA ASN A 129 8.12 14.40 -4.61
C ASN A 129 9.07 13.27 -4.20
N ASN A 130 10.35 13.36 -4.59
CA ASN A 130 11.40 12.43 -4.19
C ASN A 130 11.69 12.51 -2.68
N ALA A 131 11.71 13.71 -2.09
CA ALA A 131 11.85 13.87 -0.65
C ALA A 131 10.69 13.22 0.12
N ARG A 132 9.45 13.42 -0.35
CA ARG A 132 8.29 12.72 0.22
C ARG A 132 8.41 11.21 0.12
N LEU A 133 8.73 10.68 -1.07
CA LEU A 133 8.91 9.24 -1.24
C LEU A 133 9.95 8.71 -0.26
N ARG A 134 11.13 9.32 -0.21
CA ARG A 134 12.21 8.88 0.70
C ARG A 134 11.78 8.90 2.16
N HIS A 135 11.19 10.01 2.61
CA HIS A 135 10.66 10.11 3.97
C HIS A 135 9.68 8.97 4.30
N PHE A 136 8.78 8.63 3.37
CA PHE A 136 7.88 7.50 3.56
C PHE A 136 8.61 6.16 3.61
N LEU A 137 9.57 5.91 2.73
CA LEU A 137 10.31 4.65 2.73
C LEU A 137 11.18 4.49 4.00
N ASP A 138 11.82 5.58 4.44
CA ASP A 138 12.64 5.65 5.65
C ASP A 138 11.79 5.41 6.91
N GLN A 139 10.58 5.98 6.97
CA GLN A 139 9.66 5.77 8.10
C GLN A 139 9.29 4.28 8.28
N TYR A 140 9.18 3.53 7.18
CA TYR A 140 8.90 2.09 7.21
C TYR A 140 10.16 1.23 7.42
N GLY A 141 11.34 1.84 7.49
CA GLY A 141 12.60 1.14 7.73
C GLY A 141 13.07 0.29 6.55
N PHE A 142 12.70 0.63 5.31
CA PHE A 142 13.20 -0.10 4.15
C PHE A 142 14.71 0.12 3.97
N ASP A 143 15.44 -0.96 3.71
CA ASP A 143 16.83 -0.90 3.24
C ASP A 143 16.85 -0.75 1.71
N TYR A 144 17.09 0.47 1.22
CA TYR A 144 17.10 0.79 -0.20
C TYR A 144 18.10 1.89 -0.54
N GLU A 145 18.49 1.96 -1.81
CA GLU A 145 19.26 3.05 -2.39
C GLU A 145 18.37 3.88 -3.31
N PHE A 146 18.25 5.18 -3.05
CA PHE A 146 17.55 6.09 -3.93
C PHE A 146 18.43 6.47 -5.13
N VAL A 147 17.89 6.35 -6.34
CA VAL A 147 18.61 6.67 -7.59
C VAL A 147 17.84 7.70 -8.41
N SER A 148 18.51 8.78 -8.84
CA SER A 148 17.96 9.79 -9.76
C SER A 148 18.32 9.47 -11.22
N SER A 149 17.31 9.44 -12.09
CA SER A 149 17.50 9.37 -13.54
C SER A 149 18.35 10.54 -14.05
N THR A 150 18.02 11.77 -13.62
CA THR A 150 18.73 12.99 -14.00
C THR A 150 20.22 12.88 -13.68
N ASP A 151 20.57 12.40 -12.48
CA ASP A 151 21.96 12.25 -12.07
C ASP A 151 22.70 11.20 -12.93
N TYR A 152 22.06 10.07 -13.23
CA TYR A 152 22.68 9.00 -14.03
C TYR A 152 22.91 9.43 -15.49
N TYR A 153 21.96 10.17 -16.06
CA TYR A 153 22.09 10.74 -17.39
C TYR A 153 23.15 11.84 -17.46
N ARG A 154 23.21 12.74 -16.47
CA ARG A 154 24.16 13.88 -16.47
C ARG A 154 25.59 13.49 -16.12
N SER A 155 25.77 12.54 -15.21
CA SER A 155 27.10 12.08 -14.76
C SER A 155 27.80 11.15 -15.75
N GLY A 156 27.11 10.73 -16.81
CA GLY A 156 27.62 9.81 -17.82
C GLY A 156 27.55 8.34 -17.43
N ARG A 157 26.90 8.00 -16.30
CA ARG A 157 26.71 6.59 -15.87
C ARG A 157 25.93 5.76 -16.90
N PHE A 158 25.09 6.40 -17.71
CA PHE A 158 24.37 5.75 -18.81
C PHE A 158 25.01 5.93 -20.19
N ASP A 159 26.16 6.59 -20.32
CA ASP A 159 26.69 6.97 -21.64
C ASP A 159 26.95 5.76 -22.55
N GLU A 160 27.59 4.70 -22.04
CA GLU A 160 27.81 3.48 -22.83
C GLU A 160 26.50 2.75 -23.17
N ALA A 161 25.52 2.78 -22.27
CA ALA A 161 24.21 2.18 -22.53
C ALA A 161 23.41 2.99 -23.57
N LEU A 162 23.52 4.32 -23.55
CA LEU A 162 22.94 5.22 -24.55
C LEU A 162 23.56 4.98 -25.93
N LYS A 163 24.88 4.86 -26.04
CA LYS A 163 25.54 4.43 -27.28
C LYS A 163 25.05 3.06 -27.73
N GLY A 164 24.88 2.12 -26.80
CA GLY A 164 24.26 0.82 -27.05
C GLY A 164 22.87 0.91 -27.68
N VAL A 165 22.03 1.84 -27.20
CA VAL A 165 20.71 2.13 -27.78
C VAL A 165 20.83 2.66 -29.21
N LEU A 166 21.79 3.57 -29.49
CA LEU A 166 22.02 4.08 -30.83
C LEU A 166 22.53 3.00 -31.80
N ARG A 167 23.44 2.12 -31.37
CA ARG A 167 23.92 0.99 -32.19
C ARG A 167 22.79 0.03 -32.57
N HIS A 168 21.81 -0.14 -31.69
CA HIS A 168 20.67 -1.04 -31.90
C HIS A 168 19.38 -0.31 -32.27
N PHE A 169 19.46 0.95 -32.70
CA PHE A 169 18.32 1.84 -32.89
C PHE A 169 17.23 1.23 -33.79
N GLN A 170 17.63 0.64 -34.93
CA GLN A 170 16.69 -0.02 -35.83
C GLN A 170 16.03 -1.26 -35.19
N GLY A 171 16.77 -2.05 -34.43
CA GLY A 171 16.22 -3.21 -33.71
C GLY A 171 15.15 -2.79 -32.70
N ILE A 172 15.37 -1.67 -32.00
CA ILE A 172 14.42 -1.09 -31.06
C ILE A 172 13.18 -0.54 -31.79
N GLN A 173 13.38 0.16 -32.92
CA GLN A 173 12.28 0.60 -33.78
C GLN A 173 11.42 -0.58 -34.26
N ASN A 174 12.03 -1.69 -34.66
CA ASN A 174 11.32 -2.89 -35.11
C ASN A 174 10.43 -3.49 -34.01
N VAL A 175 10.80 -3.34 -32.74
CA VAL A 175 9.96 -3.73 -31.60
C VAL A 175 8.80 -2.75 -31.41
N MET A 176 9.07 -1.45 -31.51
CA MET A 176 8.15 -0.41 -31.06
C MET A 176 7.15 0.04 -32.11
N LEU A 177 7.58 0.28 -33.36
CA LEU A 177 6.72 0.79 -34.43
C LEU A 177 5.45 -0.05 -34.68
N PRO A 178 5.47 -1.41 -34.62
CA PRO A 178 4.27 -2.23 -34.77
C PRO A 178 3.21 -1.99 -33.69
N THR A 179 3.62 -1.50 -32.51
CA THR A 179 2.71 -1.24 -31.37
C THR A 179 2.03 0.13 -31.46
N LEU A 180 2.45 0.98 -32.41
CA LEU A 180 2.01 2.36 -32.52
C LEU A 180 1.01 2.56 -33.67
N ARG A 181 0.08 3.50 -33.46
CA ARG A 181 -0.82 4.02 -34.50
C ARG A 181 -0.04 4.85 -35.53
N ALA A 182 -0.57 4.98 -36.74
CA ALA A 182 0.12 5.61 -37.88
C ALA A 182 0.73 7.00 -37.57
N GLU A 183 -0.04 7.89 -36.96
CA GLU A 183 0.42 9.25 -36.59
C GLU A 183 1.63 9.23 -35.65
N ARG A 184 1.55 8.41 -34.59
CA ARG A 184 2.66 8.25 -33.63
C ARG A 184 3.83 7.51 -34.25
N ARG A 185 3.58 6.56 -35.15
CA ARG A 185 4.63 5.81 -35.86
C ARG A 185 5.49 6.74 -36.72
N ALA A 186 4.89 7.74 -37.36
CA ALA A 186 5.61 8.70 -38.20
C ALA A 186 6.55 9.64 -37.41
N THR A 187 6.28 9.83 -36.11
CA THR A 187 7.00 10.78 -35.24
C THR A 187 7.79 10.08 -34.13
N TYR A 188 7.76 8.75 -34.08
CA TYR A 188 8.35 7.99 -32.99
C TYR A 188 9.88 7.95 -33.07
N SER A 189 10.52 8.19 -31.93
CA SER A 189 11.94 7.94 -31.72
C SER A 189 12.17 7.25 -30.38
N PRO A 190 13.08 6.25 -30.31
CA PRO A 190 13.62 5.72 -29.06
C PRO A 190 14.32 6.77 -28.17
N VAL A 191 14.83 7.84 -28.78
CA VAL A 191 15.58 8.92 -28.12
C VAL A 191 14.78 10.20 -28.21
N LEU A 192 14.63 10.91 -27.09
CA LEU A 192 13.93 12.18 -26.96
C LEU A 192 14.98 13.28 -26.70
N PRO A 193 15.38 14.05 -27.74
CA PRO A 193 16.31 15.16 -27.59
C PRO A 193 15.78 16.18 -26.58
N ILE A 194 16.63 16.74 -25.72
CA ILE A 194 16.28 17.96 -24.98
C ILE A 194 16.65 19.14 -25.87
N SER A 195 15.67 20.00 -26.17
CA SER A 195 15.89 21.19 -26.98
C SER A 195 16.93 22.10 -26.31
N PRO A 196 18.04 22.46 -26.98
CA PRO A 196 18.98 23.44 -26.46
C PRO A 196 18.34 24.85 -26.34
N THR A 197 17.30 25.13 -27.10
CA THR A 197 16.59 26.42 -27.13
C THR A 197 15.59 26.55 -25.98
N SER A 198 14.69 25.56 -25.85
CA SER A 198 13.54 25.63 -24.92
C SER A 198 13.74 24.85 -23.62
N GLY A 199 14.69 23.90 -23.60
CA GLY A 199 14.87 22.95 -22.51
C GLY A 199 13.79 21.86 -22.42
N ILE A 200 12.93 21.74 -23.43
CA ILE A 200 11.85 20.75 -23.49
C ILE A 200 12.39 19.40 -23.98
N VAL A 201 11.87 18.31 -23.40
CA VAL A 201 12.05 16.95 -23.91
C VAL A 201 11.19 16.77 -25.16
N LEU A 202 11.82 16.76 -26.34
CA LEU A 202 11.16 16.75 -27.64
C LEU A 202 10.71 15.34 -28.03
N GLN A 203 9.50 15.25 -28.60
CA GLN A 203 8.99 14.02 -29.25
C GLN A 203 9.00 14.20 -30.76
N VAL A 204 10.20 14.13 -31.34
CA VAL A 204 10.45 14.33 -32.78
C VAL A 204 11.16 13.11 -33.37
N PRO A 205 11.07 12.88 -34.70
CA PRO A 205 11.95 11.94 -35.39
C PRO A 205 13.42 12.28 -35.13
N VAL A 206 14.24 11.25 -35.03
CA VAL A 206 15.68 11.37 -34.80
C VAL A 206 16.44 10.51 -35.80
N GLU A 207 17.50 11.08 -36.37
CA GLU A 207 18.51 10.38 -37.17
C GLU A 207 19.74 10.11 -36.29
N VAL A 208 20.24 8.88 -36.31
CA VAL A 208 21.52 8.53 -35.66
C VAL A 208 22.65 8.91 -36.62
N VAL A 209 23.44 9.92 -36.26
CA VAL A 209 24.57 10.40 -37.09
C VAL A 209 25.82 9.58 -36.78
N ASP A 210 26.11 9.38 -35.49
CA ASP A 210 27.22 8.56 -35.02
C ASP A 210 26.85 7.90 -33.69
N ALA A 211 26.68 6.58 -33.70
CA ALA A 211 26.27 5.83 -32.52
C ALA A 211 27.35 5.77 -31.42
N ASP A 212 28.64 5.77 -31.79
CA ASP A 212 29.75 5.59 -30.84
C ASP A 212 30.18 6.93 -30.23
N ALA A 213 30.08 8.02 -30.99
CA ALA A 213 30.21 9.38 -30.47
C ALA A 213 28.92 9.88 -29.77
N GLY A 214 27.81 9.15 -29.90
CA GLY A 214 26.53 9.50 -29.28
C GLY A 214 25.82 10.66 -29.98
N ILE A 215 26.06 10.90 -31.27
CA ILE A 215 25.55 12.06 -32.02
C ILE A 215 24.27 11.70 -32.78
N ILE A 216 23.27 12.57 -32.64
CA ILE A 216 21.98 12.49 -33.32
C ILE A 216 21.65 13.81 -34.01
N ALA A 217 20.79 13.75 -35.03
CA ALA A 217 20.20 14.92 -35.70
C ALA A 217 18.67 14.91 -35.57
N PHE A 218 18.08 16.08 -35.36
CA PHE A 218 16.63 16.27 -35.23
C PHE A 218 16.23 17.70 -35.60
N ASP A 219 14.93 17.94 -35.78
CA ASP A 219 14.36 19.27 -35.97
C ASP A 219 14.02 19.91 -34.60
N ASP A 220 14.52 21.12 -34.37
CA ASP A 220 14.13 21.98 -33.25
C ASP A 220 13.67 23.32 -33.81
N GLU A 221 12.36 23.59 -33.72
CA GLU A 221 11.73 24.83 -34.21
C GLU A 221 12.04 25.14 -35.70
N GLY A 222 12.09 24.10 -36.55
CA GLY A 222 12.36 24.24 -37.99
C GLY A 222 13.85 24.32 -38.35
N GLN A 223 14.75 24.14 -37.37
CA GLN A 223 16.19 24.06 -37.60
C GLN A 223 16.70 22.63 -37.36
N ARG A 224 17.54 22.13 -38.28
CA ARG A 224 18.27 20.88 -38.05
C ARG A 224 19.36 21.11 -37.01
N VAL A 225 19.25 20.42 -35.89
CA VAL A 225 20.22 20.44 -34.78
C VAL A 225 20.94 19.09 -34.72
N GLU A 226 22.26 19.11 -34.68
CA GLU A 226 23.09 17.95 -34.34
C GLU A 226 23.57 18.08 -32.90
N GLN A 227 23.26 17.09 -32.06
CA GLN A 227 23.66 17.09 -30.66
C GLN A 227 24.02 15.70 -30.15
N SER A 228 24.80 15.67 -29.07
CA SER A 228 25.06 14.43 -28.34
C SER A 228 23.85 14.03 -27.49
N VAL A 229 23.55 12.73 -27.40
CA VAL A 229 22.58 12.17 -26.45
C VAL A 229 23.14 12.05 -25.02
N LEU A 230 24.45 12.22 -24.87
CA LEU A 230 25.20 12.03 -23.62
C LEU A 230 25.14 13.29 -22.73
N GLY A 231 25.56 13.15 -21.48
CA GLY A 231 25.65 14.27 -20.53
C GLY A 231 24.29 14.92 -20.21
N GLY A 232 23.22 14.13 -20.26
CA GLY A 232 21.86 14.59 -19.95
C GLY A 232 21.23 15.52 -20.99
N LYS A 233 21.68 15.46 -22.25
CA LYS A 233 21.13 16.23 -23.37
C LYS A 233 19.99 15.53 -24.12
N ALA A 234 19.70 14.28 -23.79
CA ALA A 234 18.54 13.56 -24.27
C ALA A 234 18.00 12.65 -23.15
N LYS A 235 16.74 12.25 -23.29
CA LYS A 235 16.09 11.23 -22.45
C LYS A 235 15.61 10.11 -23.36
N LEU A 236 15.74 8.85 -22.96
CA LEU A 236 15.14 7.76 -23.73
C LEU A 236 13.61 7.74 -23.56
N GLN A 237 12.92 7.31 -24.60
CA GLN A 237 11.48 7.01 -24.51
C GLN A 237 11.27 5.93 -23.45
N TRP A 238 10.29 6.10 -22.56
CA TRP A 238 10.20 5.36 -21.29
C TRP A 238 10.29 3.81 -21.37
N LYS A 239 9.79 3.14 -22.43
CA LYS A 239 9.95 1.68 -22.57
C LYS A 239 11.37 1.28 -22.98
N VAL A 240 12.02 2.14 -23.77
CA VAL A 240 13.43 1.99 -24.16
C VAL A 240 14.32 2.32 -22.97
N ASP A 241 13.99 3.37 -22.22
CA ASP A 241 14.66 3.78 -20.99
C ASP A 241 14.64 2.67 -19.95
N TRP A 242 13.46 2.09 -19.68
CA TRP A 242 13.31 1.00 -18.72
C TRP A 242 14.13 -0.23 -19.12
N ALA A 243 14.09 -0.61 -20.41
CA ALA A 243 14.91 -1.69 -20.93
C ALA A 243 16.42 -1.40 -20.85
N MET A 244 16.84 -0.18 -21.20
CA MET A 244 18.23 0.25 -21.11
C MET A 244 18.70 0.21 -19.66
N ARG A 245 17.88 0.69 -18.72
CA ARG A 245 18.14 0.68 -17.27
C ARG A 245 18.36 -0.75 -16.76
N TRP A 246 17.51 -1.71 -17.15
CA TRP A 246 17.72 -3.12 -16.82
C TRP A 246 19.07 -3.64 -17.27
N VAL A 247 19.49 -3.33 -18.50
CA VAL A 247 20.75 -3.80 -19.06
C VAL A 247 21.94 -3.09 -18.43
N ALA A 248 21.86 -1.77 -18.29
CA ALA A 248 22.95 -0.94 -17.78
C ALA A 248 23.26 -1.21 -16.30
N LEU A 249 22.23 -1.44 -15.48
CA LEU A 249 22.38 -1.70 -14.05
C LEU A 249 22.50 -3.19 -13.73
N GLY A 250 22.13 -4.07 -14.69
CA GLY A 250 22.09 -5.51 -14.47
C GLY A 250 21.01 -5.92 -13.49
N VAL A 251 19.80 -5.38 -13.65
CA VAL A 251 18.63 -5.64 -12.80
C VAL A 251 18.20 -7.10 -12.91
N ASP A 252 18.01 -7.74 -11.78
CA ASP A 252 17.68 -9.16 -11.69
C ASP A 252 16.22 -9.41 -11.34
N TYR A 253 15.61 -8.50 -10.57
CA TYR A 253 14.21 -8.57 -10.18
C TYR A 253 13.53 -7.21 -10.21
N GLU A 254 12.37 -7.12 -10.87
CA GLU A 254 11.48 -5.96 -10.77
C GLU A 254 10.03 -6.39 -10.95
N MET A 255 9.16 -5.86 -10.09
CA MET A 255 7.71 -6.09 -10.15
C MET A 255 7.04 -4.96 -10.92
N ALA A 256 5.85 -5.24 -11.47
CA ALA A 256 5.08 -4.20 -12.15
C ALA A 256 3.58 -4.36 -11.87
N GLY A 257 2.84 -3.26 -11.92
CA GLY A 257 1.38 -3.29 -11.93
C GLY A 257 0.84 -3.97 -13.20
N LYS A 258 -0.36 -4.56 -13.10
CA LYS A 258 -1.05 -5.20 -14.23
C LYS A 258 -1.20 -4.30 -15.45
N ASP A 259 -1.33 -2.99 -15.26
CA ASP A 259 -1.43 -2.02 -16.35
C ASP A 259 -0.12 -1.82 -17.14
N LEU A 260 1.00 -2.39 -16.66
CA LEU A 260 2.30 -2.33 -17.31
C LEU A 260 2.70 -3.64 -18.01
N ILE A 261 1.86 -4.69 -18.04
CA ILE A 261 2.19 -6.00 -18.64
C ILE A 261 2.69 -5.88 -20.10
N ASP A 262 1.99 -5.12 -20.94
CA ASP A 262 2.40 -4.92 -22.33
C ASP A 262 3.72 -4.16 -22.42
N SER A 263 3.98 -3.28 -21.45
CA SER A 263 5.20 -2.47 -21.37
C SER A 263 6.39 -3.31 -20.91
N VAL A 264 6.21 -4.19 -19.92
CA VAL A 264 7.19 -5.21 -19.54
C VAL A 264 7.51 -6.11 -20.73
N THR A 265 6.49 -6.50 -21.51
CA THR A 265 6.67 -7.33 -22.70
C THR A 265 7.54 -6.65 -23.76
N GLN A 266 7.28 -5.38 -24.09
CA GLN A 266 8.09 -4.66 -25.07
C GLN A 266 9.49 -4.35 -24.54
N SER A 267 9.61 -3.87 -23.30
CA SER A 267 10.91 -3.58 -22.67
C SER A 267 11.77 -4.83 -22.56
N SER A 268 11.17 -5.99 -22.33
CA SER A 268 11.88 -7.29 -22.32
C SER A 268 12.43 -7.67 -23.71
N LYS A 269 11.71 -7.32 -24.79
CA LYS A 269 12.23 -7.52 -26.16
C LYS A 269 13.38 -6.54 -26.44
N ILE A 270 13.24 -5.29 -26.01
CA ILE A 270 14.27 -4.26 -26.17
C ILE A 270 15.54 -4.64 -25.38
N ALA A 271 15.42 -5.10 -24.14
CA ALA A 271 16.57 -5.54 -23.35
C ALA A 271 17.34 -6.68 -24.03
N ARG A 272 16.65 -7.63 -24.69
CA ARG A 272 17.29 -8.65 -25.52
C ARG A 272 17.97 -8.09 -26.77
N VAL A 273 17.35 -7.09 -27.42
CA VAL A 273 17.96 -6.36 -28.54
C VAL A 273 19.25 -5.65 -28.10
N LEU A 274 19.29 -5.13 -26.87
CA LEU A 274 20.46 -4.53 -26.24
C LEU A 274 21.48 -5.56 -25.72
N GLY A 275 21.26 -6.85 -25.95
CA GLY A 275 22.16 -7.94 -25.53
C GLY A 275 22.03 -8.35 -24.05
N GLY A 276 21.06 -7.80 -23.32
CA GLY A 276 20.82 -8.12 -21.91
C GLY A 276 19.74 -9.18 -21.68
N ARG A 277 19.71 -9.71 -20.47
CA ARG A 277 18.65 -10.61 -19.98
C ARG A 277 17.64 -9.80 -19.15
N PRO A 278 16.36 -9.72 -19.55
CA PRO A 278 15.33 -9.04 -18.75
C PRO A 278 15.27 -9.59 -17.32
N PRO A 279 14.88 -8.77 -16.31
CA PRO A 279 14.75 -9.25 -14.94
C PRO A 279 13.67 -10.33 -14.81
N GLU A 280 13.80 -11.18 -13.79
CA GLU A 280 12.64 -11.93 -13.32
C GLU A 280 11.63 -10.93 -12.71
N GLY A 281 10.34 -11.28 -12.71
CA GLY A 281 9.36 -10.32 -12.23
C GLY A 281 7.99 -10.92 -11.95
N PHE A 282 7.14 -10.06 -11.41
CA PHE A 282 5.79 -10.38 -11.00
C PHE A 282 4.85 -9.24 -11.37
N ASN A 283 3.74 -9.58 -12.01
CA ASN A 283 2.68 -8.61 -12.29
C ASN A 283 1.60 -8.71 -11.21
N TYR A 284 1.41 -7.65 -10.43
CA TYR A 284 0.39 -7.59 -9.39
C TYR A 284 -0.88 -6.86 -9.85
N GLU A 285 -2.01 -7.21 -9.25
CA GLU A 285 -3.29 -6.57 -9.49
C GLU A 285 -3.40 -5.18 -8.83
N MET A 286 -4.34 -4.40 -9.36
CA MET A 286 -4.59 -3.02 -8.91
C MET A 286 -5.51 -2.98 -7.68
N PHE A 287 -5.42 -1.88 -6.93
CA PHE A 287 -6.48 -1.50 -6.00
C PHE A 287 -7.60 -0.77 -6.72
N LEU A 288 -8.83 -1.06 -6.30
CA LEU A 288 -10.05 -0.45 -6.79
C LEU A 288 -10.67 0.41 -5.69
N ASP A 289 -11.46 1.41 -6.02
CA ASP A 289 -12.19 2.17 -5.02
C ASP A 289 -13.38 1.38 -4.45
N GLU A 290 -14.23 2.04 -3.65
CA GLU A 290 -15.43 1.45 -3.06
C GLU A 290 -16.49 1.01 -4.10
N ASN A 291 -16.47 1.61 -5.29
CA ASN A 291 -17.37 1.30 -6.40
C ASN A 291 -16.77 0.26 -7.37
N GLY A 292 -15.56 -0.23 -7.10
CA GLY A 292 -14.85 -1.15 -7.97
C GLY A 292 -14.19 -0.48 -9.18
N GLU A 293 -14.07 0.85 -9.20
CA GLU A 293 -13.37 1.57 -10.26
C GLU A 293 -11.86 1.62 -10.01
N LYS A 294 -11.09 1.84 -11.09
CA LYS A 294 -9.64 2.07 -10.96
C LYS A 294 -9.40 3.34 -10.15
N ILE A 295 -8.60 3.24 -9.09
CA ILE A 295 -8.11 4.41 -8.36
C ILE A 295 -7.20 5.22 -9.29
N SER A 296 -7.45 6.53 -9.38
CA SER A 296 -6.64 7.43 -10.19
C SER A 296 -6.25 8.68 -9.43
N LYS A 297 -5.00 9.12 -9.62
CA LYS A 297 -4.47 10.35 -9.00
C LYS A 297 -5.33 11.59 -9.32
N SER A 298 -5.93 11.66 -10.51
CA SER A 298 -6.75 12.80 -10.94
C SER A 298 -8.16 12.82 -10.34
N LYS A 299 -8.77 11.66 -10.07
CA LYS A 299 -10.10 11.61 -9.45
C LYS A 299 -10.05 11.77 -7.92
N GLY A 300 -8.91 11.51 -7.29
CA GLY A 300 -8.79 11.52 -5.83
C GLY A 300 -9.69 10.49 -5.13
N ASN A 301 -10.16 9.47 -5.85
CA ASN A 301 -11.16 8.51 -5.40
C ASN A 301 -10.60 7.35 -4.56
N GLY A 302 -9.30 7.36 -4.26
CA GLY A 302 -8.64 6.28 -3.53
C GLY A 302 -8.18 6.72 -2.15
N LEU A 303 -8.20 5.78 -1.22
CA LEU A 303 -7.59 5.93 0.10
C LEU A 303 -6.08 6.19 -0.04
N SER A 304 -5.62 7.30 0.52
CA SER A 304 -4.19 7.65 0.56
C SER A 304 -3.46 6.86 1.66
N LEU A 305 -2.13 6.82 1.56
CA LEU A 305 -1.27 6.23 2.59
C LEU A 305 -1.43 6.96 3.93
N GLU A 306 -1.37 8.30 3.91
CA GLU A 306 -1.54 9.16 5.09
C GLU A 306 -2.90 8.92 5.75
N GLN A 307 -3.96 8.79 4.93
CA GLN A 307 -5.29 8.45 5.44
C GLN A 307 -5.29 7.09 6.13
N TRP A 308 -4.69 6.05 5.52
CA TRP A 308 -4.59 4.75 6.19
C TRP A 308 -3.89 4.89 7.55
N LEU A 309 -2.75 5.59 7.59
CA LEU A 309 -1.94 5.74 8.79
C LEU A 309 -2.59 6.60 9.88
N THR A 310 -3.54 7.47 9.53
CA THR A 310 -4.36 8.16 10.53
C THR A 310 -5.29 7.18 11.26
N TYR A 311 -5.84 6.19 10.54
CA TYR A 311 -6.92 5.34 11.04
C TYR A 311 -6.53 3.89 11.34
N GLY A 312 -5.30 3.49 11.03
CA GLY A 312 -4.78 2.17 11.30
C GLY A 312 -3.26 2.12 11.23
N PRO A 313 -2.64 1.12 11.87
CA PRO A 313 -1.19 1.04 11.97
C PRO A 313 -0.56 0.56 10.66
N GLN A 314 0.72 0.87 10.47
CA GLN A 314 1.48 0.52 9.26
C GLN A 314 1.48 -0.99 8.94
N GLU A 315 1.44 -1.84 9.97
CA GLU A 315 1.45 -3.29 9.85
C GLU A 315 0.15 -3.80 9.24
N SER A 316 -0.98 -3.13 9.51
CA SER A 316 -2.27 -3.47 8.91
C SER A 316 -2.28 -3.14 7.41
N LEU A 317 -1.63 -2.04 7.00
CA LEU A 317 -1.45 -1.74 5.58
C LEU A 317 -0.55 -2.77 4.91
N ALA A 318 0.58 -3.11 5.53
CA ALA A 318 1.51 -4.10 4.98
C ALA A 318 0.84 -5.48 4.84
N PHE A 319 0.05 -5.87 5.83
CA PHE A 319 -0.79 -7.07 5.79
C PHE A 319 -1.80 -7.01 4.66
N TYR A 320 -2.51 -5.89 4.53
CA TYR A 320 -3.46 -5.68 3.45
C TYR A 320 -2.78 -5.78 2.09
N ALA A 321 -1.59 -5.21 1.92
CA ALA A 321 -0.82 -5.22 0.69
C ALA A 321 -0.32 -6.63 0.30
N TYR A 322 0.13 -7.42 1.29
CA TYR A 322 0.62 -8.79 1.12
C TYR A 322 -0.45 -9.73 0.57
N ARG A 323 -1.70 -9.62 1.07
CA ARG A 323 -2.75 -10.60 0.75
C ARG A 323 -3.09 -10.60 -0.74
N GLU A 324 -3.07 -11.78 -1.35
CA GLU A 324 -3.64 -12.06 -2.68
C GLU A 324 -3.18 -11.06 -3.78
N PRO A 325 -1.87 -10.89 -4.03
CA PRO A 325 -1.35 -9.85 -4.92
C PRO A 325 -1.73 -10.04 -6.40
N LYS A 326 -2.30 -11.21 -6.77
CA LYS A 326 -2.86 -11.50 -8.11
C LYS A 326 -4.35 -11.19 -8.24
N LYS A 327 -5.01 -10.66 -7.19
CA LYS A 327 -6.43 -10.28 -7.24
C LYS A 327 -6.58 -8.78 -7.02
N ALA A 328 -7.50 -8.18 -7.77
CA ALA A 328 -7.89 -6.80 -7.52
C ALA A 328 -8.60 -6.71 -6.17
N LYS A 329 -8.30 -5.65 -5.41
CA LYS A 329 -8.83 -5.46 -4.06
C LYS A 329 -9.41 -4.08 -3.92
N SER A 330 -10.56 -3.97 -3.28
CA SER A 330 -11.11 -2.65 -2.94
C SER A 330 -10.22 -1.96 -1.91
N LEU A 331 -10.12 -0.64 -1.94
CA LEU A 331 -9.27 0.14 -1.05
C LEU A 331 -10.03 1.41 -0.66
N HIS A 332 -10.78 1.30 0.43
CA HIS A 332 -11.65 2.32 1.00
C HIS A 332 -11.58 2.25 2.53
N MET A 333 -12.10 3.26 3.23
CA MET A 333 -11.97 3.36 4.70
C MET A 333 -12.44 2.11 5.46
N GLY A 334 -13.52 1.46 4.97
CA GLY A 334 -14.12 0.30 5.62
C GLY A 334 -13.23 -0.95 5.67
N VAL A 335 -12.14 -1.02 4.89
CA VAL A 335 -11.22 -2.19 4.96
C VAL A 335 -10.22 -2.09 6.11
N ILE A 336 -9.96 -0.90 6.64
CA ILE A 336 -8.90 -0.68 7.64
C ILE A 336 -9.17 -1.49 8.90
N PRO A 337 -10.37 -1.42 9.55
CA PRO A 337 -10.57 -2.12 10.82
C PRO A 337 -10.37 -3.63 10.70
N ARG A 338 -10.87 -4.20 9.60
CA ARG A 338 -10.71 -5.62 9.30
C ARG A 338 -9.25 -5.98 9.07
N ALA A 339 -8.49 -5.16 8.35
CA ALA A 339 -7.06 -5.40 8.13
C ALA A 339 -6.26 -5.35 9.45
N VAL A 340 -6.63 -4.47 10.38
CA VAL A 340 -6.03 -4.42 11.73
C VAL A 340 -6.31 -5.74 12.47
N ASP A 341 -7.57 -6.14 12.56
CA ASP A 341 -7.95 -7.35 13.30
C ASP A 341 -7.36 -8.63 12.69
N GLU A 342 -7.39 -8.76 11.36
CA GLU A 342 -6.78 -9.91 10.67
C GLU A 342 -5.26 -9.96 10.91
N TYR A 343 -4.55 -8.82 10.82
CA TYR A 343 -3.12 -8.77 11.13
C TYR A 343 -2.83 -9.32 12.55
N TRP A 344 -3.59 -8.86 13.54
CA TRP A 344 -3.43 -9.32 14.94
C TRP A 344 -3.78 -10.78 15.13
N GLN A 345 -4.82 -11.27 14.45
CA GLN A 345 -5.17 -12.70 14.47
C GLN A 345 -4.03 -13.55 13.92
N PHE A 346 -3.45 -13.19 12.77
CA PHE A 346 -2.33 -13.92 12.18
C PHE A 346 -1.05 -13.84 13.02
N ARG A 347 -0.82 -12.69 13.66
CA ARG A 347 0.29 -12.49 14.60
C ARG A 347 0.16 -13.35 15.86
N GLY A 348 -1.01 -13.35 16.50
CA GLY A 348 -1.25 -14.13 17.72
C GLY A 348 -1.05 -15.63 17.54
N ASN A 349 -1.39 -16.15 16.34
CA ASN A 349 -1.18 -17.56 16.00
C ASN A 349 0.26 -17.92 15.65
N TYR A 350 1.13 -16.95 15.38
CA TYR A 350 2.46 -17.19 14.78
C TYR A 350 3.40 -17.96 15.71
N ALA A 351 3.42 -17.64 17.01
CA ALA A 351 4.37 -18.24 17.94
C ALA A 351 4.23 -19.77 18.03
N GLY A 352 2.98 -20.25 18.03
CA GLY A 352 2.64 -21.68 18.13
C GLY A 352 2.75 -22.48 16.83
N GLN A 353 3.14 -21.85 15.71
CA GLN A 353 3.27 -22.51 14.40
C GLN A 353 4.65 -23.17 14.22
N ASP A 354 4.67 -24.30 13.50
CA ASP A 354 5.91 -24.91 13.01
C ASP A 354 6.58 -24.06 11.91
N ALA A 355 7.80 -24.43 11.49
CA ALA A 355 8.54 -23.67 10.48
C ALA A 355 7.75 -23.51 9.17
N ARG A 356 7.15 -24.59 8.65
CA ARG A 356 6.40 -24.54 7.38
C ARG A 356 5.16 -23.65 7.49
N GLN A 357 4.45 -23.73 8.61
CA GLN A 357 3.29 -22.89 8.89
C GLN A 357 3.68 -21.42 9.03
N LYS A 358 4.78 -21.11 9.75
CA LYS A 358 5.32 -19.75 9.89
C LYS A 358 5.64 -19.13 8.53
N LEU A 359 6.32 -19.87 7.64
CA LEU A 359 6.64 -19.37 6.30
C LEU A 359 5.42 -19.16 5.39
N GLY A 360 4.29 -19.82 5.70
CA GLY A 360 3.00 -19.58 5.05
C GLY A 360 2.18 -18.43 5.65
N ASN A 361 2.54 -17.99 6.86
CA ASN A 361 1.82 -16.95 7.57
C ASN A 361 2.18 -15.55 7.00
N PRO A 362 1.20 -14.73 6.59
CA PRO A 362 1.44 -13.37 6.10
C PRO A 362 2.37 -12.52 6.98
N VAL A 363 2.23 -12.61 8.31
CA VAL A 363 3.00 -11.74 9.23
C VAL A 363 4.49 -12.07 9.24
N HIS A 364 4.89 -13.26 8.81
CA HIS A 364 6.30 -13.61 8.59
C HIS A 364 6.94 -12.67 7.57
N HIS A 365 6.26 -12.42 6.46
CA HIS A 365 6.77 -11.63 5.34
C HIS A 365 6.75 -10.13 5.62
N ILE A 366 5.90 -9.68 6.54
CA ILE A 366 5.85 -8.29 6.99
C ILE A 366 7.04 -7.96 7.89
N HIS A 367 7.41 -8.90 8.76
CA HIS A 367 8.40 -8.68 9.82
C HIS A 367 9.73 -9.41 9.59
N ASP A 368 9.91 -10.04 8.43
CA ASP A 368 11.05 -10.91 8.14
C ASP A 368 11.31 -11.96 9.23
N GLY A 369 10.22 -12.55 9.75
CA GLY A 369 10.25 -13.49 10.86
C GLY A 369 10.54 -12.90 12.25
N GLN A 370 10.92 -11.62 12.35
CA GLN A 370 11.22 -10.90 13.60
C GLN A 370 10.00 -10.13 14.13
N LEU A 371 8.95 -10.88 14.51
CA LEU A 371 7.70 -10.26 14.94
C LEU A 371 7.87 -9.56 16.29
N PRO A 372 7.26 -8.36 16.48
CA PRO A 372 7.20 -7.74 17.80
C PRO A 372 6.52 -8.66 18.82
N GLN A 373 6.89 -8.53 20.10
CA GLN A 373 6.23 -9.24 21.21
C GLN A 373 4.96 -8.52 21.66
N GLY A 374 4.06 -9.26 22.29
CA GLY A 374 2.82 -8.74 22.86
C GLY A 374 1.56 -9.28 22.18
N GLU A 375 0.47 -9.22 22.94
CA GLU A 375 -0.85 -9.68 22.55
C GLU A 375 -1.83 -8.52 22.61
N LEU A 376 -2.92 -8.62 21.86
CA LEU A 376 -3.99 -7.65 21.90
C LEU A 376 -5.17 -8.24 22.69
N PRO A 377 -5.51 -7.69 23.87
CA PRO A 377 -6.53 -8.30 24.73
C PRO A 377 -7.96 -8.04 24.25
N VAL A 378 -8.15 -7.11 23.31
CA VAL A 378 -9.43 -6.78 22.67
C VAL A 378 -9.21 -6.55 21.17
N THR A 379 -10.20 -6.85 20.34
CA THR A 379 -10.10 -6.56 18.91
C THR A 379 -10.23 -5.05 18.65
N PHE A 380 -9.65 -4.57 17.55
CA PHE A 380 -9.82 -3.19 17.09
C PHE A 380 -11.28 -2.91 16.74
N GLY A 381 -12.01 -3.89 16.17
CA GLY A 381 -13.45 -3.77 15.99
C GLY A 381 -14.22 -3.53 17.31
N LEU A 382 -13.86 -4.22 18.40
CA LEU A 382 -14.48 -3.99 19.71
C LEU A 382 -14.16 -2.58 20.24
N LEU A 383 -12.91 -2.13 20.04
CA LEU A 383 -12.47 -0.79 20.42
C LEU A 383 -13.23 0.32 19.67
N LEU A 384 -13.45 0.15 18.36
CA LEU A 384 -14.25 1.08 17.56
C LEU A 384 -15.70 1.17 18.03
N ASN A 385 -16.30 0.04 18.43
CA ASN A 385 -17.65 0.03 18.98
C ASN A 385 -17.73 0.79 20.31
N LEU A 386 -16.74 0.62 21.19
CA LEU A 386 -16.65 1.37 22.45
C LEU A 386 -16.56 2.88 22.19
N VAL A 387 -15.60 3.30 21.36
CA VAL A 387 -15.40 4.72 21.03
C VAL A 387 -16.64 5.31 20.35
N GLY A 388 -17.25 4.59 19.41
CA GLY A 388 -18.45 5.05 18.71
C GLY A 388 -19.61 5.38 19.64
N VAL A 389 -19.82 4.57 20.69
CA VAL A 389 -20.91 4.81 21.66
C VAL A 389 -20.59 5.95 22.62
N MET A 390 -19.31 6.10 23.00
CA MET A 390 -18.86 7.18 23.88
C MET A 390 -18.94 8.56 23.21
N GLY A 391 -18.94 8.64 21.88
CA GLY A 391 -18.93 9.90 21.15
C GLY A 391 -17.55 10.58 21.24
N ASP A 392 -17.49 11.77 21.83
CA ASP A 392 -16.25 12.53 22.06
C ASP A 392 -15.41 11.93 23.21
N ALA A 393 -15.01 10.67 23.04
CA ALA A 393 -14.19 9.94 24.00
C ALA A 393 -12.77 10.52 24.08
N THR A 394 -12.23 10.55 25.31
CA THR A 394 -10.80 10.77 25.54
C THR A 394 -10.09 9.45 25.80
N LYS A 395 -8.80 9.36 25.45
CA LYS A 395 -7.96 8.17 25.67
C LYS A 395 -8.01 7.65 27.13
N PRO A 396 -7.96 8.49 28.19
CA PRO A 396 -8.10 8.03 29.57
C PRO A 396 -9.47 7.39 29.87
N GLN A 397 -10.56 7.91 29.28
CA GLN A 397 -11.88 7.31 29.46
C GLN A 397 -11.94 5.92 28.80
N VAL A 398 -11.38 5.77 27.60
CA VAL A 398 -11.30 4.48 26.92
C VAL A 398 -10.56 3.44 27.77
N TRP A 399 -9.41 3.81 28.34
CA TRP A 399 -8.67 2.96 29.28
C TRP A 399 -9.48 2.59 30.53
N GLY A 400 -10.26 3.54 31.08
CA GLY A 400 -11.15 3.26 32.21
C GLY A 400 -12.20 2.19 31.91
N TYR A 401 -12.76 2.18 30.70
CA TYR A 401 -13.68 1.13 30.26
C TYR A 401 -12.98 -0.21 29.98
N LEU A 402 -11.80 -0.16 29.36
CA LEU A 402 -11.00 -1.37 29.12
C LEU A 402 -10.62 -2.09 30.41
N ALA A 403 -10.40 -1.36 31.51
CA ALA A 403 -10.11 -1.94 32.84
C ALA A 403 -11.26 -2.77 33.42
N ASN A 404 -12.51 -2.58 32.95
CA ASN A 404 -13.64 -3.44 33.33
C ASN A 404 -13.61 -4.81 32.63
N TYR A 405 -12.90 -4.90 31.50
CA TYR A 405 -12.91 -6.06 30.62
C TYR A 405 -11.59 -6.83 30.63
N VAL A 406 -10.48 -6.13 30.77
CA VAL A 406 -9.12 -6.67 30.75
C VAL A 406 -8.48 -6.41 32.11
N ALA A 407 -8.05 -7.49 32.78
CA ALA A 407 -7.28 -7.37 34.02
C ALA A 407 -5.97 -6.62 33.76
N ASP A 408 -5.62 -5.68 34.65
CA ASP A 408 -4.41 -4.86 34.56
C ASP A 408 -4.27 -4.05 33.24
N ALA A 409 -5.39 -3.59 32.68
CA ALA A 409 -5.43 -2.78 31.46
C ALA A 409 -4.71 -1.43 31.64
N THR A 410 -3.44 -1.38 31.26
CA THR A 410 -2.61 -0.18 31.33
C THR A 410 -1.85 0.06 30.01
N PRO A 411 -1.56 1.32 29.66
CA PRO A 411 -0.72 1.66 28.50
C PRO A 411 0.65 0.98 28.54
N GLU A 412 1.25 0.87 29.73
CA GLU A 412 2.59 0.27 29.92
C GLU A 412 2.58 -1.24 29.65
N ARG A 413 1.50 -1.92 30.03
CA ARG A 413 1.33 -3.36 29.79
C ARG A 413 0.98 -3.65 28.33
N TYR A 414 0.16 -2.80 27.71
CA TYR A 414 -0.35 -2.98 26.34
C TYR A 414 -0.04 -1.77 25.45
N PRO A 415 1.24 -1.49 25.15
CA PRO A 415 1.65 -0.31 24.37
C PRO A 415 1.10 -0.31 22.94
N GLU A 416 0.89 -1.49 22.37
CA GLU A 416 0.28 -1.64 21.04
C GLU A 416 -1.22 -1.30 21.05
N LEU A 417 -1.94 -1.70 22.10
CA LEU A 417 -3.33 -1.29 22.29
C LEU A 417 -3.42 0.22 22.50
N ASP A 418 -2.47 0.80 23.25
CA ASP A 418 -2.41 2.24 23.47
C ASP A 418 -2.34 3.03 22.15
N ARG A 419 -1.50 2.59 21.19
CA ARG A 419 -1.44 3.18 19.85
C ARG A 419 -2.74 2.96 19.06
N LEU A 420 -3.35 1.79 19.16
CA LEU A 420 -4.62 1.51 18.49
C LEU A 420 -5.78 2.37 19.02
N ILE A 421 -5.75 2.78 20.29
CA ILE A 421 -6.75 3.71 20.82
C ILE A 421 -6.71 5.05 20.09
N ASP A 422 -5.53 5.57 19.75
CA ASP A 422 -5.43 6.83 19.00
C ASP A 422 -6.07 6.71 17.61
N HIS A 423 -5.81 5.60 16.91
CA HIS A 423 -6.46 5.30 15.63
C HIS A 423 -7.97 5.12 15.75
N ALA A 424 -8.43 4.44 16.80
CA ALA A 424 -9.85 4.20 17.05
C ALA A 424 -10.60 5.51 17.36
N LEU A 425 -10.00 6.40 18.15
CA LEU A 425 -10.52 7.74 18.43
C LEU A 425 -10.64 8.57 17.16
N ALA A 426 -9.60 8.58 16.31
CA ALA A 426 -9.64 9.28 15.03
C ALA A 426 -10.72 8.72 14.09
N TYR A 427 -10.76 7.40 13.91
CA TYR A 427 -11.74 6.74 13.05
C TYR A 427 -13.17 6.91 13.57
N GLY A 428 -13.35 6.79 14.90
CA GLY A 428 -14.61 7.00 15.58
C GLY A 428 -15.16 8.40 15.34
N ARG A 429 -14.34 9.43 15.56
CA ARG A 429 -14.70 10.84 15.33
C ARG A 429 -15.07 11.13 13.88
N ASP A 430 -14.27 10.65 12.93
CA ASP A 430 -14.36 11.10 11.53
C ASP A 430 -15.33 10.26 10.69
N PHE A 431 -15.56 8.99 11.03
CA PHE A 431 -16.36 8.06 10.21
C PHE A 431 -17.50 7.36 10.94
N VAL A 432 -17.41 7.18 12.25
CA VAL A 432 -18.48 6.48 13.00
C VAL A 432 -19.49 7.49 13.52
N ALA A 433 -19.06 8.42 14.37
CA ALA A 433 -19.91 9.39 15.05
C ALA A 433 -20.86 10.18 14.10
N PRO A 434 -20.43 10.63 12.90
CA PRO A 434 -21.32 11.34 11.98
C PRO A 434 -22.47 10.48 11.43
N THR A 435 -22.35 9.16 11.48
CA THR A 435 -23.35 8.21 10.95
C THR A 435 -24.35 7.75 12.00
N LEU A 436 -24.03 7.90 13.29
CA LEU A 436 -24.86 7.37 14.37
C LEU A 436 -26.14 8.20 14.54
N ARG A 437 -27.29 7.53 14.42
CA ARG A 437 -28.62 8.11 14.61
C ARG A 437 -29.42 7.23 15.55
N LYS A 438 -29.47 7.64 16.81
CA LYS A 438 -30.30 6.96 17.81
C LYS A 438 -31.76 7.30 17.58
N ARG A 439 -32.61 6.28 17.42
CA ARG A 439 -34.08 6.45 17.37
C ARG A 439 -34.72 6.10 18.70
N ALA A 440 -35.95 6.56 18.91
CA ALA A 440 -36.79 6.08 20.01
C ALA A 440 -37.18 4.60 19.77
N PRO A 441 -37.26 3.78 20.83
CA PRO A 441 -37.84 2.45 20.76
C PRO A 441 -39.35 2.52 20.47
N VAL A 442 -39.89 1.51 19.78
CA VAL A 442 -41.31 1.47 19.41
C VAL A 442 -41.96 0.14 19.77
N GLY A 443 -43.25 0.19 20.16
CA GLY A 443 -44.06 -1.00 20.40
C GLY A 443 -43.40 -1.98 21.38
N VAL A 444 -43.20 -3.23 20.93
CA VAL A 444 -42.60 -4.31 21.74
C VAL A 444 -41.17 -4.03 22.20
N GLU A 445 -40.44 -3.16 21.51
CA GLU A 445 -39.05 -2.81 21.85
C GLU A 445 -38.96 -2.14 23.22
N ILE A 446 -39.97 -1.36 23.61
CA ILE A 446 -40.02 -0.67 24.91
C ILE A 446 -40.03 -1.70 26.03
N ALA A 447 -40.97 -2.64 25.99
CA ALA A 447 -41.09 -3.70 27.01
C ALA A 447 -39.84 -4.60 27.06
N ALA A 448 -39.23 -4.88 25.89
CA ALA A 448 -38.00 -5.66 25.82
C ALA A 448 -36.79 -4.92 26.44
N LEU A 449 -36.68 -3.61 26.22
CA LEU A 449 -35.65 -2.76 26.83
C LEU A 449 -35.85 -2.60 28.34
N GLU A 450 -37.08 -2.39 28.80
CA GLU A 450 -37.40 -2.37 30.25
C GLU A 450 -37.04 -3.69 30.91
N ARG A 451 -37.33 -4.82 30.24
CA ARG A 451 -36.93 -6.14 30.73
C ARG A 451 -35.42 -6.29 30.79
N LEU A 452 -34.70 -5.83 29.76
CA LEU A 452 -33.25 -5.87 29.73
C LEU A 452 -32.65 -5.03 30.86
N ASP A 453 -33.18 -3.83 31.12
CA ASP A 453 -32.72 -3.02 32.26
C ASP A 453 -32.90 -3.75 33.60
N ALA A 454 -34.08 -4.36 33.80
CA ALA A 454 -34.40 -5.09 35.03
C ALA A 454 -33.51 -6.32 35.23
N ASP A 455 -33.28 -7.12 34.17
CA ASP A 455 -32.42 -8.29 34.24
C ASP A 455 -30.95 -7.89 34.48
N LEU A 456 -30.48 -6.81 33.83
CA LEU A 456 -29.15 -6.26 34.07
C LEU A 456 -28.97 -5.72 35.49
N ALA A 457 -30.00 -5.10 36.07
CA ALA A 457 -29.96 -4.59 37.45
C ALA A 457 -29.76 -5.69 38.50
N ALA A 458 -30.19 -6.92 38.20
CA ALA A 458 -30.06 -8.07 39.09
C ALA A 458 -28.70 -8.77 38.99
N LEU A 459 -27.87 -8.40 38.03
CA LEU A 459 -26.57 -9.03 37.81
C LEU A 459 -25.50 -8.52 38.78
N PRO A 460 -24.63 -9.41 39.29
CA PRO A 460 -23.47 -9.00 40.06
C PRO A 460 -22.47 -8.21 39.18
N ALA A 461 -21.68 -7.33 39.81
CA ALA A 461 -20.57 -6.70 39.14
C ALA A 461 -19.58 -7.77 38.62
N GLY A 462 -19.12 -7.62 37.37
CA GLY A 462 -18.19 -8.56 36.73
C GLY A 462 -18.82 -9.81 36.14
N THR A 463 -20.15 -9.86 35.95
CA THR A 463 -20.79 -10.92 35.15
C THR A 463 -20.12 -11.06 33.78
N SER A 464 -19.93 -12.30 33.33
CA SER A 464 -19.24 -12.59 32.09
C SER A 464 -20.02 -12.06 30.87
N ALA A 465 -19.31 -11.70 29.81
CA ALA A 465 -19.91 -11.29 28.54
C ALA A 465 -20.82 -12.39 27.93
N GLU A 466 -20.54 -13.66 28.22
CA GLU A 466 -21.32 -14.80 27.74
C GLU A 466 -22.67 -14.92 28.46
N ASP A 467 -22.67 -14.77 29.79
CA ASP A 467 -23.89 -14.80 30.60
C ASP A 467 -24.80 -13.60 30.25
N ILE A 468 -24.21 -12.41 30.12
CA ILE A 468 -24.96 -11.22 29.67
C ILE A 468 -25.54 -11.44 28.27
N GLN A 469 -24.75 -12.00 27.35
CA GLN A 469 -25.25 -12.29 26.01
C GLN A 469 -26.43 -13.29 26.05
N THR A 470 -26.38 -14.28 26.94
CA THR A 470 -27.45 -15.27 27.11
C THR A 470 -28.76 -14.58 27.52
N ILE A 471 -28.70 -13.65 28.47
CA ILE A 471 -29.87 -12.85 28.88
C ILE A 471 -30.44 -12.06 27.70
N VAL A 472 -29.58 -11.36 26.96
CA VAL A 472 -30.01 -10.58 25.76
C VAL A 472 -30.71 -11.48 24.74
N TYR A 473 -30.22 -12.72 24.53
CA TYR A 473 -30.85 -13.69 23.64
C TYR A 473 -32.20 -14.19 24.15
N GLU A 474 -32.30 -14.53 25.44
CA GLU A 474 -33.55 -15.05 26.02
C GLU A 474 -34.68 -14.01 26.00
N ILE A 475 -34.37 -12.72 26.20
CA ILE A 475 -35.34 -11.62 26.03
C ILE A 475 -35.85 -11.58 24.59
N GLY A 476 -34.95 -11.64 23.61
CA GLY A 476 -35.32 -11.69 22.20
C GLY A 476 -36.17 -12.91 21.86
N LYS A 477 -35.88 -14.07 22.47
CA LYS A 477 -36.65 -15.31 22.25
C LYS A 477 -38.04 -15.27 22.88
N ALA A 478 -38.16 -14.74 24.09
CA ALA A 478 -39.42 -14.70 24.83
C ALA A 478 -40.48 -13.81 24.15
N GLN A 479 -40.04 -12.90 23.28
CA GLN A 479 -40.92 -12.01 22.50
C GLN A 479 -41.24 -12.58 21.10
N PHE A 480 -40.92 -13.85 20.81
CA PHE A 480 -41.32 -14.49 19.55
C PHE A 480 -42.79 -14.94 19.58
N GLY A 481 -43.54 -14.58 18.55
CA GLY A 481 -44.73 -15.33 18.13
C GLY A 481 -46.00 -15.13 18.96
N GLU A 482 -46.01 -14.35 20.04
CA GLU A 482 -47.26 -13.96 20.71
C GLU A 482 -47.49 -12.44 20.62
N LEU A 483 -48.69 -12.09 20.14
CA LEU A 483 -49.29 -10.74 20.12
C LEU A 483 -48.40 -9.58 19.60
N GLY A 484 -47.58 -9.81 18.57
CA GLY A 484 -46.91 -8.74 17.82
C GLY A 484 -45.48 -8.39 18.27
N GLY A 485 -44.74 -9.37 18.78
CA GLY A 485 -43.32 -9.24 19.09
C GLY A 485 -42.39 -9.26 17.86
N PHE A 486 -41.09 -9.55 18.05
CA PHE A 486 -40.10 -9.50 16.96
C PHE A 486 -40.31 -10.63 15.94
N ASP A 487 -40.23 -10.31 14.64
CA ASP A 487 -40.31 -11.30 13.56
C ASP A 487 -39.10 -12.26 13.59
N THR A 488 -37.91 -11.72 13.88
CA THR A 488 -36.65 -12.47 13.99
C THR A 488 -35.79 -11.98 15.17
N LEU A 489 -34.89 -12.82 15.69
CA LEU A 489 -33.87 -12.40 16.68
C LEU A 489 -33.04 -11.24 16.13
N ARG A 490 -32.83 -11.20 14.81
CA ARG A 490 -32.10 -10.13 14.14
C ARG A 490 -32.79 -8.78 14.31
N ASP A 491 -34.12 -8.74 14.38
CA ASP A 491 -34.87 -7.51 14.58
C ASP A 491 -34.72 -6.99 16.01
N TRP A 492 -34.64 -7.88 17.01
CA TRP A 492 -34.30 -7.49 18.38
C TRP A 492 -32.90 -6.88 18.48
N PHE A 493 -31.89 -7.54 17.89
CA PHE A 493 -30.54 -6.98 17.88
C PHE A 493 -30.46 -5.67 17.09
N ARG A 494 -31.17 -5.56 15.96
CA ARG A 494 -31.26 -4.30 15.22
C ARG A 494 -31.88 -3.20 16.08
N ALA A 495 -32.95 -3.49 16.82
CA ALA A 495 -33.56 -2.53 17.74
C ALA A 495 -32.57 -2.07 18.82
N LEU A 496 -31.82 -3.00 19.44
CA LEU A 496 -30.77 -2.64 20.40
C LEU A 496 -29.70 -1.73 19.78
N TYR A 497 -29.24 -2.04 18.57
CA TYR A 497 -28.23 -1.22 17.90
C TYR A 497 -28.77 0.16 17.54
N GLU A 498 -29.97 0.27 16.97
CA GLU A 498 -30.55 1.54 16.53
C GLU A 498 -30.96 2.44 17.70
N THR A 499 -31.41 1.87 18.82
CA THR A 499 -31.88 2.64 19.99
C THR A 499 -30.76 3.02 20.95
N LEU A 500 -29.81 2.10 21.20
CA LEU A 500 -28.74 2.30 22.17
C LEU A 500 -27.47 2.90 21.54
N LEU A 501 -27.09 2.42 20.34
CA LEU A 501 -25.82 2.76 19.69
C LEU A 501 -25.99 3.73 18.51
N GLY A 502 -27.14 3.72 17.85
CA GLY A 502 -27.46 4.58 16.71
C GLY A 502 -27.03 4.01 15.35
N SER A 503 -26.83 2.69 15.24
CA SER A 503 -26.44 2.02 14.00
C SER A 503 -27.36 0.83 13.70
N GLU A 504 -27.47 0.40 12.44
CA GLU A 504 -28.28 -0.78 12.08
C GLU A 504 -27.63 -2.12 12.51
N GLN A 505 -26.32 -2.09 12.76
CA GLN A 505 -25.49 -3.23 13.13
C GLN A 505 -24.50 -2.81 14.21
N GLY A 506 -24.04 -3.75 15.04
CA GLY A 506 -23.16 -3.45 16.15
C GLY A 506 -22.42 -4.68 16.70
N PRO A 507 -21.67 -4.52 17.80
CA PRO A 507 -20.94 -5.60 18.45
C PRO A 507 -21.89 -6.64 19.03
N ARG A 508 -21.34 -7.80 19.39
CA ARG A 508 -22.02 -8.74 20.29
C ARG A 508 -22.41 -8.00 21.58
N MET A 509 -23.71 -7.88 21.85
CA MET A 509 -24.24 -7.00 22.89
C MET A 509 -23.71 -7.34 24.30
N GLY A 510 -23.58 -8.62 24.64
CA GLY A 510 -23.01 -9.03 25.92
C GLY A 510 -21.55 -8.62 26.10
N SER A 511 -20.74 -8.69 25.04
CA SER A 511 -19.36 -8.19 25.04
C SER A 511 -19.31 -6.68 25.21
N PHE A 512 -20.21 -5.95 24.54
CA PHE A 512 -20.32 -4.51 24.69
C PHE A 512 -20.76 -4.09 26.10
N ILE A 513 -21.80 -4.70 26.66
CA ILE A 513 -22.28 -4.39 28.01
C ILE A 513 -21.21 -4.72 29.07
N ALA A 514 -20.51 -5.84 28.93
CA ALA A 514 -19.40 -6.17 29.84
C ALA A 514 -18.29 -5.12 29.80
N LEU A 515 -17.93 -4.65 28.60
CA LEU A 515 -16.89 -3.64 28.39
C LEU A 515 -17.31 -2.24 28.85
N TYR A 516 -18.51 -1.80 28.43
CA TYR A 516 -19.06 -0.49 28.76
C TYR A 516 -19.53 -0.40 30.23
N GLY A 517 -19.79 -1.55 30.85
CA GLY A 517 -20.24 -1.68 32.22
C GLY A 517 -21.76 -1.64 32.34
N ILE A 518 -22.30 -2.50 33.21
CA ILE A 518 -23.74 -2.69 33.43
C ILE A 518 -24.44 -1.36 33.73
N ASP A 519 -23.94 -0.57 34.67
CA ASP A 519 -24.58 0.70 35.05
C ASP A 519 -24.63 1.71 33.89
N ASN A 520 -23.58 1.78 33.07
CA ASN A 520 -23.56 2.67 31.91
C ASN A 520 -24.49 2.17 30.81
N SER A 521 -24.57 0.85 30.59
CA SER A 521 -25.52 0.25 29.65
C SER A 521 -26.97 0.49 30.07
N ARG A 522 -27.27 0.39 31.37
CA ARG A 522 -28.59 0.74 31.92
C ARG A 522 -28.93 2.22 31.72
N ARG A 523 -27.96 3.13 31.88
CA ARG A 523 -28.15 4.54 31.55
C ARG A 523 -28.49 4.74 30.06
N LEU A 524 -27.84 4.03 29.15
CA LEU A 524 -28.18 4.08 27.71
C LEU A 524 -29.61 3.60 27.45
N ILE A 525 -30.06 2.55 28.14
CA ILE A 525 -31.44 2.04 28.04
C ILE A 525 -32.42 3.10 28.54
N ALA A 526 -32.16 3.70 29.71
CA ALA A 526 -33.01 4.76 30.25
C ALA A 526 -33.09 5.99 29.33
N GLU A 527 -31.96 6.41 28.74
CA GLU A 527 -31.94 7.48 27.74
C GLU A 527 -32.72 7.12 26.48
N ALA A 528 -32.68 5.87 26.04
CA ALA A 528 -33.43 5.41 24.88
C ALA A 528 -34.94 5.41 25.15
N LEU A 529 -35.37 4.92 26.31
CA LEU A 529 -36.76 4.91 26.74
C LEU A 529 -37.34 6.33 26.97
N ALA A 530 -36.48 7.33 27.20
CA ALA A 530 -36.88 8.71 27.43
C ALA A 530 -36.95 9.58 26.15
N ARG A 531 -36.49 9.08 24.99
CA ARG A 531 -36.61 9.75 23.69
C ARG A 531 -37.98 9.48 23.07
#